data_AF-A0A660UIE1-F1
#
_entry.id   AF-A0A660UIE1-F1
#
_cell.length_a   1.000
_cell.length_b   1.000
_cell.length_c   1.000
_cell.angle_alpha   90.00
_cell.angle_beta   90.00
_cell.angle_gamma   90.00
#
_symmetry.space_group_name_H-M   'P 1'
#
loop_
_entity.id
_entity.type
_entity.pdbx_description
1 polymer ?
#
loop_
_entity_poly.entity_id
_entity_poly.type
_entity_poly.pdbx_seq_one_letter_code
_entity_poly.pdbx_strand_id
1 'polypeptide(L)'
;MKHIRNDLSCVPLRGNVETRVGKVASGAVDAIIIAQAGLNRLGLADKISAVLDPVEFPTAPAQGALAVQIRAGDDELAAMVCRLDDRNTRIAAETERHILAAMHGGCSIPLGVHTRIEGDTITLAATISDFEGPRCIKRTASSQIAGAAAMAEKLAAELLDAGAGEILEKVRRDKT
;
A
#
# COMPACT_ATOMS: atom_id res chain seq x y z
N MET A 1 0.07 12.91 1.25
CA MET A 1 0.98 14.01 1.63
C MET A 1 0.38 15.38 1.30
N LYS A 2 0.12 15.72 0.03
CA LYS A 2 -0.48 17.03 -0.35
C LYS A 2 -1.78 17.38 0.38
N HIS A 3 -2.60 16.39 0.74
CA HIS A 3 -3.80 16.59 1.56
C HIS A 3 -3.52 17.25 2.93
N ILE A 4 -2.35 16.99 3.52
CA ILE A 4 -1.94 17.49 4.85
C ILE A 4 -1.01 18.70 4.70
N ARG A 5 -0.19 18.71 3.65
CA ARG A 5 0.82 19.73 3.36
C ARG A 5 0.74 20.14 1.89
N ASN A 6 -0.23 20.99 1.57
CA ASN A 6 -0.49 21.44 0.21
C ASN A 6 0.58 22.42 -0.33
N ASP A 7 1.43 22.93 0.56
CA ASP A 7 2.56 23.80 0.27
C ASP A 7 3.76 23.03 -0.31
N LEU A 8 3.77 21.70 -0.27
CA LEU A 8 4.86 20.88 -0.80
C LEU A 8 4.78 20.70 -2.31
N SER A 9 5.92 20.91 -2.98
CA SER A 9 6.10 20.57 -4.39
C SER A 9 6.53 19.11 -4.54
N CYS A 10 5.63 18.26 -5.04
CA CYS A 10 5.92 16.85 -5.31
C CYS A 10 6.46 16.68 -6.73
N VAL A 11 7.73 16.28 -6.86
CA VAL A 11 8.37 16.02 -8.16
C VAL A 11 8.50 14.52 -8.44
N PRO A 12 8.30 14.05 -9.68
CA PRO A 12 8.52 12.65 -10.03
C PRO A 12 9.97 12.23 -9.79
N LEU A 13 10.16 11.06 -9.16
CA LEU A 13 11.48 10.52 -8.85
C LEU A 13 11.62 9.07 -9.33
N ARG A 14 12.65 8.79 -10.10
CA ARG A 14 13.00 7.44 -10.61
C ARG A 14 14.45 7.06 -10.26
N GLY A 15 14.73 5.77 -10.41
CA GLY A 15 16.01 5.12 -10.07
C GLY A 15 15.85 4.05 -9.00
N ASN A 16 16.92 3.33 -8.66
CA ASN A 16 16.96 2.40 -7.53
C ASN A 16 16.98 3.17 -6.19
N VAL A 17 16.75 2.48 -5.08
CA VAL A 17 16.67 3.10 -3.74
C VAL A 17 17.93 3.91 -3.42
N GLU A 18 19.11 3.35 -3.62
CA GLU A 18 20.40 4.02 -3.33
C GLU A 18 20.55 5.33 -4.12
N THR A 19 20.23 5.32 -5.42
CA THR A 19 20.28 6.52 -6.25
C THR A 19 19.28 7.59 -5.78
N ARG A 20 18.09 7.18 -5.31
CA ARG A 20 17.10 8.11 -4.78
C ARG A 20 17.55 8.73 -3.46
N VAL A 21 18.11 7.92 -2.55
CA VAL A 21 18.71 8.40 -1.30
C VAL A 21 19.86 9.37 -1.59
N GLY A 22 20.71 9.06 -2.58
CA GLY A 22 21.80 9.94 -3.01
C GLY A 22 21.32 11.31 -3.52
N LYS A 23 20.13 11.39 -4.14
CA LYS A 23 19.54 12.67 -4.58
C LYS A 23 19.12 13.58 -3.43
N VAL A 24 18.78 13.02 -2.27
CA VAL A 24 18.57 13.83 -1.06
C VAL A 24 19.91 14.36 -0.57
N ALA A 25 20.93 13.50 -0.48
CA ALA A 25 22.26 13.89 -0.03
C ALA A 25 22.91 14.95 -0.92
N SER A 26 22.64 14.94 -2.23
CA SER A 26 23.15 15.93 -3.17
C SER A 26 22.34 17.23 -3.22
N GLY A 27 21.24 17.33 -2.46
CA GLY A 27 20.33 18.48 -2.48
C GLY A 27 19.50 18.61 -3.77
N ALA A 28 19.36 17.54 -4.57
CA ALA A 28 18.52 17.56 -5.76
C ALA A 28 17.02 17.54 -5.42
N VAL A 29 16.68 17.04 -4.23
CA VAL A 29 15.35 17.11 -3.60
C VAL A 29 15.53 17.27 -2.09
N ASP A 30 14.60 17.95 -1.43
CA ASP A 30 14.67 18.17 0.03
C ASP A 30 14.38 16.89 0.83
N ALA A 31 13.51 16.03 0.32
CA ALA A 31 13.13 14.78 0.95
C ALA A 31 12.59 13.77 -0.08
N ILE A 32 12.56 12.49 0.31
CA ILE A 32 11.92 11.42 -0.44
C ILE A 32 11.06 10.57 0.49
N ILE A 33 10.01 9.96 -0.06
CA ILE A 33 9.24 8.91 0.62
C ILE A 33 9.62 7.58 0.00
N ILE A 34 10.10 6.65 0.83
CA ILE A 34 10.53 5.30 0.43
C ILE A 34 9.92 4.29 1.39
N ALA A 35 9.56 3.11 0.86
CA ALA A 35 9.10 2.01 1.69
C ALA A 35 10.20 1.60 2.69
N GLN A 36 9.87 1.61 3.98
CA GLN A 36 10.80 1.25 5.06
C GLN A 36 11.43 -0.13 4.85
N ALA A 37 10.66 -1.12 4.40
CA ALA A 37 11.15 -2.46 4.11
C ALA A 37 12.30 -2.47 3.08
N GLY A 38 12.27 -1.57 2.10
CA GLY A 38 13.34 -1.44 1.09
C GLY A 38 14.64 -0.93 1.69
N LEU A 39 14.57 0.09 2.57
CA LEU A 39 15.74 0.61 3.28
C LEU A 39 16.33 -0.42 4.23
N ASN A 40 15.48 -1.10 5.01
CA ASN A 40 15.92 -2.12 5.97
C ASN A 40 16.65 -3.28 5.28
N ARG A 41 16.10 -3.80 4.18
CA ARG A 41 16.72 -4.89 3.41
C ARG A 41 18.06 -4.54 2.79
N LEU A 42 18.28 -3.26 2.50
CA LEU A 42 19.54 -2.75 1.93
C LEU A 42 20.53 -2.28 3.01
N GLY A 43 20.20 -2.41 4.29
CA GLY A 43 21.06 -1.92 5.38
C GLY A 43 21.14 -0.39 5.47
N LEU A 44 20.16 0.32 4.93
CA LEU A 44 20.09 1.79 4.90
C LEU A 44 19.10 2.36 5.94
N ALA A 45 18.86 1.63 7.02
CA ALA A 45 17.92 2.03 8.06
C ALA A 45 18.36 3.32 8.79
N ASP A 46 19.68 3.59 8.82
CA ASP A 46 20.28 4.82 9.36
C ASP A 46 19.89 6.08 8.58
N LYS A 47 19.34 5.94 7.36
CA LYS A 47 18.87 7.04 6.52
C LYS A 47 17.41 7.43 6.77
N ILE A 48 16.71 6.74 7.68
CA ILE A 48 15.29 7.00 7.97
C ILE A 48 15.18 8.19 8.93
N SER A 49 14.73 9.34 8.42
CA SER A 49 14.47 10.52 9.26
C SER A 49 13.17 10.43 10.06
N ALA A 50 12.15 9.76 9.51
CA ALA A 50 10.86 9.55 10.16
C ALA A 50 10.15 8.33 9.57
N VAL A 51 9.39 7.62 10.40
CA VAL A 51 8.48 6.54 9.98
C VAL A 51 7.06 7.10 10.01
N LEU A 52 6.32 6.93 8.91
CA LEU A 52 4.92 7.35 8.83
C LEU A 52 4.03 6.25 9.42
N ASP A 53 3.08 6.62 10.27
CA ASP A 53 2.12 5.68 10.84
C ASP A 53 1.26 5.07 9.71
N PRO A 54 1.20 3.73 9.56
CA PRO A 54 0.52 3.10 8.45
C PRO A 54 -1.02 3.10 8.57
N VAL A 55 -1.59 3.47 9.72
CA VAL A 55 -3.02 3.75 9.88
C VAL A 55 -3.35 5.15 9.37
N GLU A 56 -2.50 6.15 9.68
CA GLU A 56 -2.71 7.52 9.21
C GLU A 56 -2.29 7.73 7.74
N PHE A 57 -1.25 7.01 7.32
CA PHE A 57 -0.66 6.96 5.99
C PHE A 57 -0.63 5.50 5.47
N PRO A 58 -1.80 4.92 5.11
CA PRO A 58 -1.85 3.59 4.52
C PRO A 58 -0.90 3.44 3.34
N THR A 59 -0.19 2.32 3.31
CA THR A 59 0.84 2.03 2.31
C THR A 59 0.24 1.49 1.03
N ALA A 60 1.06 1.32 -0.02
CA ALA A 60 0.62 0.51 -1.15
C ALA A 60 0.20 -0.90 -0.65
N PRO A 61 -0.85 -1.51 -1.24
CA PRO A 61 -1.27 -2.86 -0.88
C PRO A 61 -0.10 -3.85 -0.91
N ALA A 62 0.03 -4.63 0.15
CA ALA A 62 1.08 -5.61 0.44
C ALA A 62 2.50 -5.02 0.52
N GLN A 63 2.66 -3.72 0.79
CA GLN A 63 3.99 -3.10 0.89
C GLN A 63 4.83 -3.79 1.97
N GLY A 64 5.98 -4.32 1.57
CA GLY A 64 6.90 -5.01 2.46
C GLY A 64 6.72 -6.53 2.48
N ALA A 65 5.59 -7.07 2.03
CA ALA A 65 5.45 -8.51 1.82
C ALA A 65 6.31 -8.98 0.62
N LEU A 66 6.73 -10.24 0.64
CA LEU A 66 7.35 -10.91 -0.51
C LEU A 66 6.44 -12.04 -0.97
N ALA A 67 6.20 -12.12 -2.28
CA ALA A 67 5.47 -13.20 -2.89
C ALA A 67 6.45 -14.13 -3.62
N VAL A 68 6.40 -15.42 -3.29
CA VAL A 68 7.11 -16.46 -4.04
C VAL A 68 6.12 -17.05 -5.03
N GLN A 69 6.43 -16.96 -6.33
CA GLN A 69 5.60 -17.52 -7.39
C GLN A 69 6.19 -18.83 -7.88
N ILE A 70 5.34 -19.84 -8.01
CA ILE A 70 5.68 -21.16 -8.53
C ILE A 70 4.73 -21.51 -9.66
N ARG A 71 5.05 -22.56 -10.43
CA ARG A 71 4.16 -23.05 -11.47
C ARG A 71 2.96 -23.75 -10.83
N ALA A 72 1.77 -23.54 -11.39
CA ALA A 72 0.58 -24.28 -10.97
C ALA A 72 0.76 -25.79 -11.22
N GLY A 73 0.35 -26.61 -10.25
CA GLY A 73 0.46 -28.08 -10.31
C GLY A 73 1.83 -28.65 -9.93
N ASP A 74 2.79 -27.81 -9.52
CA ASP A 74 4.08 -28.26 -8.98
C ASP A 74 3.97 -28.48 -7.46
N ASP A 75 3.36 -29.60 -7.08
CA ASP A 75 3.03 -29.92 -5.68
C ASP A 75 4.28 -30.12 -4.81
N GLU A 76 5.38 -30.62 -5.42
CA GLU A 76 6.66 -30.77 -4.74
C GLU A 76 7.24 -29.40 -4.36
N LEU A 77 7.29 -28.48 -5.32
CA LEU A 77 7.75 -27.12 -5.04
C LEU A 77 6.81 -26.37 -4.10
N ALA A 78 5.49 -26.58 -4.22
CA ALA A 78 4.49 -26.03 -3.31
C ALA A 78 4.74 -26.45 -1.85
N ALA A 79 5.02 -27.73 -1.62
CA ALA A 79 5.34 -28.26 -0.29
C ALA A 79 6.65 -27.70 0.28
N MET A 80 7.61 -27.36 -0.58
CA MET A 80 8.86 -26.72 -0.14
C MET A 80 8.64 -25.25 0.24
N VAL A 81 7.96 -24.47 -0.60
CA VAL A 81 7.79 -23.03 -0.38
C VAL A 81 6.76 -22.70 0.70
N CYS A 82 5.79 -23.59 0.97
CA CYS A 82 4.80 -23.36 2.03
C CYS A 82 5.44 -23.23 3.43
N ARG A 83 6.66 -23.74 3.61
CA ARG A 83 7.43 -23.59 4.84
C ARG A 83 7.93 -22.16 5.09
N LEU A 84 7.95 -21.32 4.06
CA LEU A 84 8.31 -19.90 4.13
C LEU A 84 7.09 -19.00 4.42
N ASP A 85 5.89 -19.58 4.38
CA ASP A 85 4.65 -18.84 4.52
C ASP A 85 4.46 -18.35 5.96
N ASP A 86 4.15 -17.07 6.08
CA ASP A 86 3.60 -16.50 7.31
C ASP A 86 2.10 -16.27 7.13
N ARG A 87 1.30 -17.01 7.89
CA ARG A 87 -0.16 -17.01 7.76
C ARG A 87 -0.76 -15.60 7.89
N ASN A 88 -0.28 -14.81 8.85
CA ASN A 88 -0.82 -13.47 9.09
C ASN A 88 -0.45 -12.50 7.96
N THR A 89 0.78 -12.55 7.48
CA THR A 89 1.24 -11.78 6.33
C THR A 89 0.47 -12.14 5.07
N ARG A 90 0.21 -13.43 4.82
CA ARG A 90 -0.61 -13.87 3.67
C ARG A 90 -2.01 -13.31 3.76
N ILE A 91 -2.70 -13.49 4.89
CA ILE A 91 -4.07 -12.99 5.10
C ILE A 91 -4.13 -11.48 4.92
N ALA A 92 -3.20 -10.73 5.53
CA ALA A 92 -3.12 -9.28 5.39
C ALA A 92 -2.92 -8.87 3.92
N ALA A 93 -1.92 -9.44 3.23
CA ALA A 93 -1.63 -9.11 1.84
C ALA A 93 -2.78 -9.47 0.90
N GLU A 94 -3.44 -10.61 1.09
CA GLU A 94 -4.62 -11.01 0.31
C GLU A 94 -5.79 -10.06 0.54
N THR A 95 -6.06 -9.68 1.79
CA THR A 95 -7.15 -8.76 2.14
C THR A 95 -6.93 -7.38 1.52
N GLU A 96 -5.70 -6.85 1.58
CA GLU A 96 -5.35 -5.57 0.96
C GLU A 96 -5.47 -5.62 -0.57
N ARG A 97 -5.03 -6.74 -1.18
CA ARG A 97 -5.14 -6.96 -2.63
C ARG A 97 -6.59 -7.14 -3.07
N HIS A 98 -7.46 -7.67 -2.22
CA HIS A 98 -8.90 -7.77 -2.51
C HIS A 98 -9.52 -6.39 -2.73
N ILE A 99 -9.17 -5.41 -1.88
CA ILE A 99 -9.61 -4.03 -2.03
C ILE A 99 -9.05 -3.42 -3.33
N LEU A 100 -7.76 -3.62 -3.61
CA LEU A 100 -7.15 -3.15 -4.84
C LEU A 100 -7.86 -3.69 -6.10
N ALA A 101 -8.20 -4.99 -6.08
CA ALA A 101 -8.92 -5.65 -7.16
C ALA A 101 -10.35 -5.11 -7.31
N ALA A 102 -11.07 -4.94 -6.20
CA ALA A 102 -12.42 -4.37 -6.19
C ALA A 102 -12.47 -2.93 -6.74
N MET A 103 -11.41 -2.14 -6.54
CA MET A 103 -11.27 -0.81 -7.12
C MET A 103 -10.91 -0.83 -8.63
N HIS A 104 -10.80 -2.01 -9.26
CA HIS A 104 -10.30 -2.18 -10.62
C HIS A 104 -8.99 -1.42 -10.86
N GLY A 105 -8.11 -1.45 -9.84
CA GLY A 105 -6.89 -0.67 -9.76
C GLY A 105 -5.64 -1.48 -10.11
N GLY A 106 -4.65 -0.82 -10.69
CA GLY A 106 -3.26 -1.30 -10.73
C GLY A 106 -2.36 -0.46 -9.82
N CYS A 107 -1.05 -0.68 -9.84
CA CYS A 107 -0.07 0.03 -9.00
C CYS A 107 -0.04 1.57 -9.15
N SER A 108 -0.81 2.12 -10.08
CA SER A 108 -0.82 3.53 -10.43
C SER A 108 -2.08 4.26 -9.97
N ILE A 109 -2.99 3.60 -9.26
CA ILE A 109 -4.10 4.30 -8.59
C ILE A 109 -3.64 4.87 -7.25
N PRO A 110 -4.15 6.04 -6.83
CA PRO A 110 -3.79 6.68 -5.56
C PRO A 110 -4.52 6.04 -4.36
N LEU A 111 -4.38 4.71 -4.22
CA LEU A 111 -4.95 3.90 -3.16
C LEU A 111 -3.85 3.45 -2.19
N GLY A 112 -4.07 3.71 -0.91
CA GLY A 112 -3.34 3.08 0.19
C GLY A 112 -4.24 2.13 0.96
N VAL A 113 -3.75 0.94 1.29
CA VAL A 113 -4.43 -0.02 2.16
C VAL A 113 -3.39 -0.62 3.09
N HIS A 114 -3.73 -0.70 4.37
CA HIS A 114 -2.90 -1.35 5.37
C HIS A 114 -3.77 -2.20 6.31
N THR A 115 -3.30 -3.42 6.57
CA THR A 115 -3.94 -4.39 7.45
C THR A 115 -3.05 -4.69 8.64
N ARG A 116 -3.65 -4.72 9.82
CA ARG A 116 -3.03 -5.19 11.07
C ARG A 116 -3.83 -6.36 11.61
N ILE A 117 -3.13 -7.40 12.07
CA ILE A 117 -3.74 -8.58 12.72
C ILE A 117 -3.19 -8.67 14.14
N GLU A 118 -4.11 -8.73 15.12
CA GLU A 118 -3.80 -8.89 16.54
C GLU A 118 -4.69 -9.99 17.13
N GLY A 119 -4.09 -11.12 17.49
CA GLY A 119 -4.84 -12.32 17.86
C GLY A 119 -5.73 -12.78 16.70
N ASP A 120 -7.05 -12.81 16.93
CA ASP A 120 -8.04 -13.16 15.90
C ASP A 120 -8.75 -11.92 15.30
N THR A 121 -8.32 -10.71 15.69
CA THR A 121 -8.88 -9.46 15.17
C THR A 121 -8.03 -8.94 14.01
N ILE A 122 -8.69 -8.59 12.92
CA ILE A 122 -8.11 -7.96 11.75
C ILE A 122 -8.67 -6.53 11.61
N THR A 123 -7.79 -5.56 11.43
CA THR A 123 -8.12 -4.14 11.23
C THR A 123 -7.56 -3.68 9.90
N LEU A 124 -8.41 -3.04 9.10
CA LEU A 124 -8.05 -2.47 7.81
C LEU A 124 -8.22 -0.97 7.82
N ALA A 125 -7.20 -0.25 7.36
CA ALA A 125 -7.25 1.17 7.04
C ALA A 125 -7.04 1.34 5.53
N ALA A 126 -7.99 2.00 4.86
CA ALA A 126 -7.93 2.28 3.44
C ALA A 126 -8.08 3.77 3.18
N THR A 127 -7.31 4.29 2.23
CA THR A 127 -7.37 5.67 1.80
C THR A 127 -7.27 5.75 0.28
N ILE A 128 -8.14 6.55 -0.34
CA ILE A 128 -8.00 6.94 -1.74
C ILE A 128 -8.05 8.46 -1.85
N SER A 129 -7.14 9.04 -2.62
CA SER A 129 -7.08 10.49 -2.82
C SER A 129 -6.95 10.85 -4.28
N ASP A 130 -7.24 12.09 -4.66
CA ASP A 130 -6.74 12.60 -5.93
C ASP A 130 -5.22 12.92 -5.84
N PHE A 131 -4.59 13.23 -6.98
CA PHE A 131 -3.15 13.59 -7.02
C PHE A 131 -2.84 15.00 -6.54
N GLU A 132 -3.85 15.87 -6.41
CA GLU A 132 -3.66 17.25 -5.96
C GLU A 132 -3.82 17.39 -4.43
N GLY A 133 -4.41 16.40 -3.76
CA GLY A 133 -4.65 16.36 -2.33
C GLY A 133 -6.01 16.81 -1.80
N PRO A 134 -6.85 17.66 -2.46
CA PRO A 134 -8.06 18.18 -1.82
C PRO A 134 -9.11 17.09 -1.59
N ARG A 135 -9.25 16.11 -2.48
CA ARG A 135 -10.12 14.95 -2.23
C ARG A 135 -9.32 13.81 -1.63
N CYS A 136 -9.69 13.40 -0.42
CA CYS A 136 -9.11 12.27 0.29
C CYS A 136 -10.23 11.56 1.06
N ILE A 137 -10.49 10.31 0.72
CA ILE A 137 -11.50 9.47 1.36
C ILE A 137 -10.75 8.44 2.19
N LYS A 138 -11.00 8.41 3.50
CA LYS A 138 -10.46 7.41 4.42
C LYS A 138 -11.57 6.56 5.00
N ARG A 139 -11.33 5.26 5.12
CA ARG A 139 -12.23 4.31 5.79
C ARG A 139 -11.41 3.31 6.61
N THR A 140 -11.94 2.92 7.75
CA THR A 140 -11.35 1.91 8.62
C THR A 140 -12.43 0.93 9.04
N ALA A 141 -12.10 -0.35 9.07
CA ALA A 141 -12.98 -1.39 9.59
C ALA A 141 -12.19 -2.41 10.42
N SER A 142 -12.89 -3.15 11.28
CA SER A 142 -12.31 -4.27 12.01
C SER A 142 -13.31 -5.42 12.09
N SER A 143 -12.81 -6.64 12.05
CA SER A 143 -13.60 -7.86 12.16
C SER A 143 -12.75 -9.00 12.75
N GLN A 144 -13.35 -10.18 12.91
CA GLN A 144 -12.59 -11.41 13.12
C GLN A 144 -11.93 -11.83 11.81
N ILE A 145 -10.80 -12.54 11.86
CA ILE A 145 -10.07 -13.02 10.66
C ILE A 145 -10.99 -13.76 9.69
N ALA A 146 -11.92 -14.58 10.20
CA ALA A 146 -12.90 -15.31 9.39
C ALA A 146 -13.80 -14.40 8.53
N GLY A 147 -13.98 -13.15 8.92
CA GLY A 147 -14.76 -12.13 8.20
C GLY A 147 -13.91 -11.16 7.37
N ALA A 148 -12.61 -11.41 7.18
CA ALA A 148 -11.69 -10.50 6.49
C ALA A 148 -12.14 -10.16 5.07
N ALA A 149 -12.52 -11.17 4.27
CA ALA A 149 -12.93 -10.99 2.88
C ALA A 149 -14.21 -10.13 2.77
N ALA A 150 -15.25 -10.48 3.53
CA ALA A 150 -16.51 -9.73 3.56
C ALA A 150 -16.30 -8.28 4.04
N MET A 151 -15.42 -8.08 5.02
CA MET A 151 -15.06 -6.73 5.48
C MET A 151 -14.35 -5.93 4.39
N ALA A 152 -13.41 -6.55 3.66
CA ALA A 152 -12.72 -5.90 2.55
C ALA A 152 -13.67 -5.48 1.42
N GLU A 153 -14.63 -6.33 1.07
CA GLU A 153 -15.68 -6.02 0.07
C GLU A 153 -16.56 -4.86 0.53
N LYS A 154 -17.00 -4.89 1.78
CA LYS A 154 -17.79 -3.81 2.36
C LYS A 154 -17.02 -2.49 2.37
N LEU A 155 -15.75 -2.51 2.80
CA LEU A 155 -14.90 -1.33 2.85
C LEU A 155 -14.66 -0.75 1.45
N ALA A 156 -14.47 -1.62 0.45
CA ALA A 156 -14.38 -1.23 -0.95
C ALA A 156 -15.66 -0.53 -1.44
N ALA A 157 -16.84 -1.09 -1.16
CA ALA A 157 -18.12 -0.47 -1.49
C ALA A 157 -18.28 0.91 -0.79
N GLU A 158 -17.96 0.99 0.50
CA GLU A 158 -18.01 2.25 1.28
C GLU A 158 -17.08 3.33 0.72
N LEU A 159 -15.94 2.97 0.12
CA LEU A 159 -15.06 3.91 -0.59
C LEU A 159 -15.71 4.39 -1.90
N LEU A 160 -16.28 3.48 -2.68
CA LEU A 160 -16.95 3.81 -3.95
C LEU A 160 -18.14 4.73 -3.74
N ASP A 161 -19.00 4.41 -2.78
CA ASP A 161 -20.17 5.21 -2.40
C ASP A 161 -19.78 6.61 -1.91
N ALA A 162 -18.59 6.75 -1.31
CA ALA A 162 -18.03 8.02 -0.89
C ALA A 162 -17.39 8.85 -2.03
N GLY A 163 -17.44 8.36 -3.27
CA GLY A 163 -16.95 9.07 -4.45
C GLY A 163 -15.56 8.62 -4.94
N ALA A 164 -15.05 7.47 -4.48
CA ALA A 164 -13.79 6.93 -5.01
C ALA A 164 -13.84 6.68 -6.52
N GLY A 165 -15.02 6.34 -7.07
CA GLY A 165 -15.21 6.13 -8.51
C GLY A 165 -14.85 7.35 -9.35
N GLU A 166 -15.22 8.56 -8.91
CA GLU A 166 -14.90 9.81 -9.61
C GLU A 166 -13.40 10.11 -9.62
N ILE A 167 -12.71 9.80 -8.52
CA ILE A 167 -11.26 9.92 -8.41
C ILE A 167 -10.59 8.96 -9.40
N LEU A 168 -11.02 7.69 -9.42
CA LEU A 168 -10.47 6.67 -10.30
C LEU A 168 -10.67 7.02 -11.78
N GLU A 169 -11.85 7.52 -12.16
CA GLU A 169 -12.13 7.95 -13.53
C GLU A 169 -11.25 9.11 -13.98
N LYS A 170 -11.04 10.11 -13.11
CA LYS A 170 -10.12 11.21 -13.41
C LYS A 170 -8.70 10.71 -13.61
N VAL A 171 -8.21 9.84 -12.73
CA VAL A 171 -6.87 9.22 -12.80
C VAL A 171 -6.66 8.42 -14.09
N ARG A 172 -7.72 7.79 -14.62
CA ARG A 172 -7.66 7.05 -15.90
C ARG A 172 -7.54 8.00 -17.10
N ARG A 173 -8.30 9.10 -17.11
CA ARG A 173 -8.23 10.11 -18.17
C ARG A 173 -6.86 10.78 -18.22
N ASP A 174 -6.31 11.16 -17.08
CA ASP A 174 -5.01 11.86 -17.00
C ASP A 174 -3.80 10.99 -17.41
N LYS A 175 -3.99 9.67 -17.60
CA LYS A 175 -2.97 8.73 -18.11
C LYS A 175 -3.03 8.50 -19.62
N THR A 176 -4.08 8.97 -20.29
CA THR A 176 -4.26 8.84 -21.75
C THR A 176 -3.71 10.08 -22.44
#